data_AF-A0A3C1FQZ4-F1
#
_entry.id   AF-A0A3C1FQZ4-F1
#
_cell.length_a   1.000
_cell.length_b   1.000
_cell.length_c   1.000
_cell.angle_alpha   90.00
_cell.angle_beta   90.00
_cell.angle_gamma   90.00
#
_symmetry.space_group_name_H-M   'P 1'
#
loop_
_entity.id
_entity.type
_entity.pdbx_description
1 polymer ?
#
loop_
_entity_poly.entity_id
_entity_poly.type
_entity_poly.pdbx_seq_one_letter_code
_entity_poly.pdbx_strand_id
1 'polypeptide(L)'
;EYGDIFNGSAVINEKVEELKAEARAELARIDEMGGGVAAIESSYMKQKLVESNSARLDAIEAGEQIVVGVNMFTETEPSPLSQGADGGILTVDPKVEAQQIANVQAWRAERDEKAAMAALAELR
;
A
#
# COMPACT_ATOMS: atom_id res chain seq x y z
N GLU A 1 -19.36 18.48 -12.39
CA GLU A 1 -17.97 18.54 -11.87
C GLU A 1 -17.87 19.80 -11.01
N TYR A 2 -17.45 19.66 -9.76
CA TYR A 2 -17.25 20.81 -8.87
C TYR A 2 -15.82 21.33 -9.05
N GLY A 3 -15.63 22.64 -8.98
CA GLY A 3 -14.31 23.25 -9.01
C GLY A 3 -13.50 22.95 -7.75
N ASP A 4 -12.20 23.24 -7.79
CA ASP A 4 -11.30 23.06 -6.64
C ASP A 4 -11.65 24.07 -5.52
N ILE A 5 -12.10 23.55 -4.39
CA ILE A 5 -12.50 24.32 -3.21
C ILE A 5 -11.31 25.01 -2.52
N PHE A 6 -10.07 24.66 -2.87
CA PHE A 6 -8.87 25.29 -2.35
C PHE A 6 -8.35 26.45 -3.21
N ASN A 7 -8.94 26.66 -4.40
CA ASN A 7 -8.50 27.71 -5.31
C ASN A 7 -8.63 29.11 -4.65
N GLY A 8 -7.56 29.90 -4.72
CA GLY A 8 -7.45 31.21 -4.09
C GLY A 8 -6.94 31.19 -2.64
N SER A 9 -6.74 30.03 -2.03
CA SER A 9 -6.09 29.94 -0.72
C SER A 9 -4.58 30.16 -0.83
N ALA A 10 -4.09 31.28 -0.29
CA ALA A 10 -2.66 31.60 -0.30
C ALA A 10 -1.83 30.52 0.42
N VAL A 11 -2.28 30.06 1.60
CA VAL A 11 -1.58 29.03 2.39
C VAL A 11 -1.48 27.70 1.65
N ILE A 12 -2.58 27.28 0.99
CA ILE A 12 -2.57 26.03 0.24
C ILE A 12 -1.67 26.17 -1.00
N ASN A 13 -1.74 27.29 -1.71
CA ASN A 13 -0.89 27.54 -2.86
C ASN A 13 0.61 27.52 -2.48
N GLU A 14 0.98 28.14 -1.36
CA GLU A 14 2.35 28.08 -0.83
C GLU A 14 2.77 26.65 -0.52
N LYS A 15 1.92 25.87 0.18
CA LYS A 15 2.22 24.47 0.48
C LYS A 15 2.36 23.61 -0.78
N VAL A 16 1.54 23.89 -1.80
CA VAL A 16 1.63 23.21 -3.10
C VAL A 16 2.96 23.52 -3.79
N GLU A 17 3.42 24.77 -3.79
CA GLU A 17 4.71 25.11 -4.39
C GLU A 17 5.90 24.51 -3.62
N GLU A 18 5.84 24.47 -2.29
CA GLU A 18 6.83 23.78 -1.44
C GLU A 18 6.93 22.29 -1.84
N LEU A 19 5.80 21.57 -1.85
CA LEU A 19 5.77 20.16 -2.22
C LEU A 19 6.26 19.91 -3.65
N LYS A 20 5.93 20.80 -4.59
CA LYS A 20 6.43 20.71 -5.98
C LYS A 20 7.94 20.92 -6.04
N ALA A 21 8.50 21.83 -5.25
CA ALA A 21 9.94 22.05 -5.19
C ALA A 21 10.66 20.81 -4.65
N GLU A 22 10.19 20.25 -3.53
CA GLU A 22 10.75 19.04 -2.92
C GLU A 22 10.66 17.83 -3.86
N ALA A 23 9.51 17.61 -4.49
CA ALA A 23 9.32 16.51 -5.43
C ALA A 23 10.24 16.62 -6.64
N ARG A 24 10.42 17.83 -7.21
CA ARG A 24 11.35 18.04 -8.33
C ARG A 24 12.81 17.84 -7.91
N ALA A 25 13.18 18.23 -6.69
CA ALA A 25 14.52 17.98 -6.16
C ALA A 25 14.78 16.48 -5.95
N GLU A 26 13.78 15.70 -5.53
CA GLU A 26 13.87 14.24 -5.47
C GLU A 26 14.03 13.62 -6.87
N LEU A 27 13.24 14.08 -7.84
CA LEU A 27 13.37 13.61 -9.23
C LEU A 27 14.75 13.88 -9.81
N ALA A 28 15.30 15.08 -9.60
CA ALA A 28 16.65 15.41 -10.04
C ALA A 28 17.71 14.47 -9.43
N ARG A 29 17.58 14.13 -8.14
CA ARG A 29 18.46 13.14 -7.49
C ARG A 29 18.33 11.77 -8.12
N ILE A 30 17.11 11.32 -8.45
CA ILE A 30 16.90 10.05 -9.14
C ILE A 30 17.55 10.07 -10.53
N ASP A 31 17.45 11.18 -11.26
CA ASP A 31 18.07 11.34 -12.59
C ASP A 31 19.61 11.29 -12.49
N GLU A 32 20.20 11.93 -11.47
CA GLU A 32 21.64 11.86 -11.19
C GLU A 32 22.12 10.43 -10.88
N MET A 33 21.25 9.58 -10.34
CA MET A 33 21.51 8.17 -10.06
C MET A 33 21.38 7.26 -11.30
N GLY A 34 21.03 7.81 -12.46
CA GLY A 34 20.81 7.05 -13.70
C GLY A 34 19.34 6.69 -13.94
N GLY A 35 18.41 7.37 -13.27
CA GLY A 35 16.98 7.22 -13.45
C GLY A 35 16.34 6.18 -12.52
N GLY A 36 15.02 6.02 -12.64
CA GLY A 36 14.20 5.23 -11.71
C GLY A 36 14.60 3.75 -11.59
N VAL A 37 15.02 3.10 -12.68
CA VAL A 37 15.46 1.70 -12.65
C VAL A 37 16.74 1.55 -11.83
N ALA A 38 17.74 2.41 -12.10
CA ALA A 38 18.99 2.42 -11.35
C ALA A 38 18.78 2.74 -9.86
N ALA A 39 17.83 3.63 -9.54
CA ALA A 39 17.43 3.93 -8.16
C ALA A 39 16.75 2.75 -7.44
N ILE A 40 16.05 1.87 -8.18
CA ILE A 40 15.49 0.62 -7.63
C ILE A 40 16.59 -0.42 -7.44
N GLU A 41 17.45 -0.61 -8.44
CA GLU A 41 18.55 -1.58 -8.40
C GLU A 41 19.57 -1.26 -7.30
N SER A 42 19.88 0.02 -7.10
CA SER A 42 20.70 0.50 -5.97
C SER A 42 19.97 0.47 -4.62
N SER A 43 18.72 0.02 -4.58
CA SER A 43 17.86 0.00 -3.38
C SER A 43 17.57 1.36 -2.74
N TYR A 44 17.93 2.47 -3.39
CA TYR A 44 17.74 3.82 -2.87
C TYR A 44 16.28 4.11 -2.51
N MET A 45 15.34 3.79 -3.41
CA MET A 45 13.91 4.02 -3.16
C MET A 45 13.40 3.22 -1.95
N LYS A 46 13.85 1.97 -1.81
CA LYS A 46 13.50 1.12 -0.67
C LYS A 46 14.10 1.67 0.62
N GLN A 47 15.35 2.10 0.59
CA GLN A 47 16.01 2.70 1.74
C GLN A 47 15.25 3.94 2.23
N LYS A 48 14.88 4.86 1.33
CA LYS A 48 14.12 6.07 1.69
C LYS A 48 12.75 5.76 2.30
N LEU A 49 12.06 4.74 1.78
CA LEU A 49 10.79 4.28 2.35
C LEU A 49 10.96 3.75 3.78
N VAL A 50 11.99 2.92 4.00
CA VAL A 50 12.29 2.36 5.32
C VAL A 50 12.71 3.46 6.30
N GLU A 51 13.60 4.37 5.89
CA GLU A 51 14.04 5.52 6.69
C GLU A 51 12.83 6.36 7.14
N SER A 52 11.92 6.70 6.21
CA SER A 52 10.72 7.48 6.53
C SER A 52 9.78 6.74 7.49
N ASN A 53 9.57 5.44 7.30
CA ASN A 53 8.71 4.66 8.18
C ASN A 53 9.31 4.50 9.57
N SER A 54 10.61 4.22 9.67
CA SER A 54 11.33 4.13 10.95
C SER A 54 11.26 5.45 11.70
N ALA A 55 11.56 6.59 11.06
CA ALA A 55 11.46 7.90 11.70
C ALA A 55 10.04 8.19 12.24
N ARG A 56 9.00 7.80 11.49
CA ARG A 56 7.62 7.95 11.94
C ARG A 56 7.31 7.05 13.15
N LEU A 57 7.77 5.80 13.14
CA LEU A 57 7.56 4.89 14.28
C LEU A 57 8.28 5.39 15.52
N ASP A 58 9.55 5.80 15.38
CA ASP A 58 10.35 6.36 16.46
C ASP A 58 9.66 7.58 17.09
N ALA A 59 9.13 8.49 16.26
CA ALA A 59 8.39 9.67 16.73
C ALA A 59 7.09 9.31 17.47
N ILE A 60 6.39 8.25 17.04
CA ILE A 60 5.20 7.74 17.74
C ILE A 60 5.58 7.11 19.07
N GLU A 61 6.62 6.29 19.11
CA GLU A 61 7.10 5.62 20.32
C GLU A 61 7.65 6.63 21.34
N ALA A 62 8.33 7.67 20.88
CA ALA A 62 8.81 8.79 21.71
C ALA A 62 7.69 9.72 22.18
N GLY A 63 6.48 9.62 21.62
CA GLY A 63 5.34 10.50 21.93
C GLY A 63 5.41 11.88 21.30
N GLU A 64 6.38 12.14 20.42
CA GLU A 64 6.50 13.38 19.63
C GLU A 64 5.36 13.48 18.61
N GLN A 65 5.00 12.35 18.01
CA GLN A 65 3.82 12.22 17.16
C GLN A 65 2.69 11.52 17.92
N ILE A 66 1.66 12.28 18.28
CA ILE A 66 0.50 11.75 19.01
C ILE A 66 -0.41 10.95 18.08
N VAL A 67 -0.70 9.71 18.46
CA VAL A 67 -1.69 8.83 17.85
C VAL A 67 -2.73 8.48 18.92
N VAL A 68 -3.89 9.14 18.83
CA VAL A 68 -5.02 8.98 19.76
C VAL A 68 -5.49 7.52 19.80
N GLY A 69 -5.65 6.97 21.00
CA GLY A 69 -6.03 5.57 21.19
C GLY A 69 -4.87 4.58 21.11
N VAL A 70 -3.66 5.03 20.77
CA VAL A 70 -2.46 4.19 20.67
C VAL A 70 -1.40 4.59 21.70
N ASN A 71 -0.83 5.79 21.60
CA ASN A 71 0.20 6.27 22.54
C ASN A 71 -0.29 7.37 23.49
N MET A 72 -1.43 8.00 23.20
CA MET A 72 -2.06 9.00 24.05
C MET A 72 -3.58 8.88 24.00
N PHE A 73 -4.25 9.17 25.10
CA PHE A 73 -5.71 9.02 25.25
C PHE A 73 -6.16 7.59 24.89
N THR A 74 -5.60 6.58 25.58
CA THR A 74 -5.78 5.15 25.27
C THR A 74 -7.07 4.55 25.83
N GLU A 75 -7.80 5.29 26.66
CA GLU A 75 -9.08 4.85 27.21
C GLU A 75 -10.16 4.87 26.11
N THR A 76 -10.89 3.76 25.97
CA THR A 76 -11.96 3.59 24.97
C THR A 76 -13.13 2.82 25.56
N GLU A 77 -14.31 3.05 25.00
CA GLU A 77 -15.46 2.17 25.22
C GLU A 77 -15.20 0.78 24.62
N PRO A 78 -15.85 -0.28 25.15
CA PRO A 78 -15.76 -1.62 24.61
C PRO A 78 -16.21 -1.64 23.13
N SER A 79 -15.33 -2.06 22.21
CA SER A 79 -15.62 -2.10 20.78
C SER A 79 -16.53 -3.29 20.41
N PRO A 80 -17.64 -3.07 19.68
CA PRO A 80 -18.44 -4.16 19.11
C PRO A 80 -17.68 -5.03 18.10
N LEU A 81 -16.60 -4.49 17.51
CA LEU A 81 -15.75 -5.19 16.54
C LEU A 81 -14.70 -6.10 17.20
N SER A 82 -14.58 -6.13 18.53
CA SER A 82 -13.67 -7.04 19.24
C SER A 82 -14.40 -8.00 20.18
N GLN A 83 -15.72 -7.89 20.28
CA GLN A 83 -16.56 -8.63 21.25
C GLN A 83 -17.64 -9.49 20.58
N GLY A 84 -17.64 -9.59 19.24
CA GLY A 84 -18.49 -10.54 18.52
C GLY A 84 -18.19 -11.99 18.91
N ALA A 85 -19.19 -12.87 18.80
CA ALA A 85 -19.04 -14.31 19.09
C ALA A 85 -18.03 -15.02 18.17
N ASP A 86 -17.69 -14.40 17.05
CA ASP A 86 -16.69 -14.78 16.07
C ASP A 86 -15.30 -14.15 16.33
N GLY A 87 -15.13 -13.42 17.43
CA GLY A 87 -13.90 -12.68 17.75
C GLY A 87 -13.76 -11.37 16.96
N GLY A 88 -14.80 -10.96 16.22
CA GLY A 88 -14.85 -9.68 15.52
C GLY A 88 -13.91 -9.54 14.33
N ILE A 89 -13.33 -10.65 13.87
CA ILE A 89 -12.47 -10.71 12.69
C ILE A 89 -13.06 -11.64 11.63
N LEU A 90 -12.98 -11.22 10.37
CA LEU A 90 -13.29 -12.09 9.26
C LEU A 90 -12.17 -13.12 9.10
N THR A 91 -12.52 -14.40 9.22
CA THR A 91 -11.61 -15.52 8.98
C THR A 91 -12.04 -16.27 7.73
N VAL A 92 -11.06 -16.72 6.95
CA VAL A 92 -11.33 -17.52 5.74
C VAL A 92 -11.60 -18.96 6.17
N ASP A 93 -12.71 -19.53 5.72
CA ASP A 93 -13.01 -20.95 5.96
C ASP A 93 -11.92 -21.83 5.29
N PRO A 94 -11.24 -22.72 6.04
CA PRO A 94 -10.24 -23.63 5.48
C PRO A 94 -10.74 -24.48 4.30
N LYS A 95 -12.06 -24.70 4.18
CA LYS A 95 -12.67 -25.41 3.05
C LYS A 95 -12.52 -24.68 1.71
N VAL A 96 -12.31 -23.36 1.72
CA VAL A 96 -12.14 -22.56 0.50
C VAL A 96 -10.95 -23.07 -0.32
N GLU A 97 -9.84 -23.41 0.33
CA GLU A 97 -8.65 -23.95 -0.34
C GLU A 97 -8.97 -25.29 -1.02
N ALA A 98 -9.56 -26.23 -0.28
CA ALA A 98 -9.91 -27.54 -0.80
C ALA A 98 -10.89 -27.45 -1.99
N GLN A 99 -11.89 -26.57 -1.90
CA GLN A 99 -12.84 -26.34 -2.97
C GLN A 99 -12.16 -25.72 -4.20
N GLN A 100 -11.26 -24.76 -4.01
CA GLN A 100 -10.56 -24.13 -5.12
C GLN A 100 -9.62 -25.09 -5.84
N ILE A 101 -8.94 -25.98 -5.11
CA ILE A 101 -8.14 -27.06 -5.69
C ILE A 101 -9.01 -27.95 -6.58
N ALA A 102 -10.16 -28.40 -6.07
CA ALA A 102 -11.08 -29.24 -6.83
C ALA A 102 -11.59 -28.54 -8.11
N ASN A 103 -11.96 -27.26 -8.00
CA ASN A 103 -12.41 -26.46 -9.14
C ASN A 103 -11.35 -26.34 -10.24
N VAL A 104 -10.09 -26.06 -9.84
CA VAL A 104 -8.97 -25.94 -10.80
C VAL A 104 -8.66 -27.29 -11.44
N GLN A 105 -8.72 -28.39 -10.70
CA GLN A 105 -8.50 -29.74 -11.25
C GLN A 105 -9.60 -30.11 -12.25
N ALA A 106 -10.87 -29.87 -11.92
CA ALA A 106 -11.99 -30.10 -12.81
C ALA A 106 -11.87 -29.26 -14.10
N TRP A 107 -11.62 -27.96 -13.96
CA TRP A 107 -11.43 -27.07 -15.12
C TRP A 107 -10.25 -27.52 -16.01
N ARG A 108 -9.13 -27.96 -15.41
CA ARG A 108 -7.99 -28.48 -16.18
C ARG A 108 -8.30 -29.80 -16.91
N ALA A 109 -9.17 -30.64 -16.36
CA ALA A 109 -9.60 -31.87 -17.01
C ALA A 109 -10.57 -31.62 -18.17
N GLU A 110 -11.37 -30.56 -18.09
CA GLU A 110 -12.40 -30.22 -19.09
C GLU A 110 -11.91 -29.30 -20.20
N ARG A 111 -10.85 -28.50 -19.97
CA ARG A 111 -10.35 -27.53 -20.95
C ARG A 111 -9.82 -28.20 -22.22
N ASP A 112 -9.88 -27.48 -23.34
CA ASP A 112 -9.13 -27.85 -24.54
C ASP A 112 -7.63 -27.59 -24.31
N GLU A 113 -6.90 -28.66 -24.04
CA GLU A 113 -5.46 -28.60 -23.76
C GLU A 113 -4.67 -28.05 -24.96
N LYS A 114 -5.08 -28.35 -26.19
CA LYS A 114 -4.38 -27.89 -27.39
C LYS A 114 -4.57 -26.39 -27.57
N ALA A 115 -5.79 -25.88 -27.39
CA ALA A 115 -6.06 -24.45 -27.42
C ALA A 115 -5.32 -23.71 -26.30
N ALA A 116 -5.29 -24.27 -25.08
CA ALA A 116 -4.56 -23.69 -23.96
C ALA A 116 -3.05 -23.63 -24.21
N MET A 117 -2.44 -24.70 -24.76
CA MET A 117 -1.02 -24.72 -25.10
C MET A 117 -0.69 -23.74 -26.23
N ALA A 118 -1.55 -23.60 -27.24
CA ALA A 118 -1.36 -22.63 -28.32
C ALA A 118 -1.37 -21.19 -27.78
N ALA A 119 -2.34 -20.83 -26.95
CA ALA A 119 -2.41 -19.51 -26.33
C ALA A 119 -1.19 -19.21 -25.43
N LEU A 120 -0.69 -20.21 -24.70
CA LEU A 120 0.53 -20.07 -23.90
C LEU A 120 1.79 -19.91 -24.75
N ALA A 121 1.84 -20.50 -25.94
CA ALA A 121 2.95 -20.33 -26.87
C ALA A 121 2.95 -18.95 -27.53
N GLU A 122 1.78 -18.36 -27.76
CA GLU A 122 1.64 -17.01 -28.32
C GLU A 122 2.02 -15.90 -27.33
N LEU A 123 1.82 -16.12 -26.02
CA LEU A 123 2.16 -15.15 -24.98
C LEU A 123 3.68 -15.05 -24.69
N ARG A 124 4.44 -16.10 -25.04
CA ARG A 124 5.87 -16.21 -24.75
C ARG A 124 6.73 -15.63 -25.87
#